data_AF-A0A432HJ04-F1
#
_entry.id   AF-A0A432HJ04-F1
#
_cell.length_a   1.000
_cell.length_b   1.000
_cell.length_c   1.000
_cell.angle_alpha   90.00
_cell.angle_beta   90.00
_cell.angle_gamma   90.00
#
_symmetry.space_group_name_H-M   'P 1'
#
loop_
_entity.id
_entity.type
_entity.pdbx_description
1 polymer ?
#
loop_
_entity_poly.entity_id
_entity_poly.type
_entity_poly.pdbx_seq_one_letter_code
_entity_poly.pdbx_strand_id
1 'polypeptide(L)' 'MTVTAKTYGDRAADDKIFTLPFEIDRFEFRVSKTTHILDVGCGYGRVLGRLASAGLNSLTGVAVSSIRRLRGV' A
#
# COMPACT_ATOMS: atom_id res chain seq x y z
N MET A 1 9.20 -7.90 25.70
CA MET A 1 8.09 -7.95 24.72
C MET A 1 8.68 -8.23 23.35
N THR A 2 8.26 -9.31 22.69
CA THR A 2 8.69 -9.62 21.33
C THR A 2 7.91 -8.77 20.34
N VAL A 3 8.62 -8.10 19.42
CA VAL A 3 7.98 -7.34 18.33
C VAL A 3 7.73 -8.31 17.18
N THR A 4 6.48 -8.41 16.74
CA THR A 4 6.06 -9.16 15.55
C THR A 4 5.66 -8.18 14.44
N ALA A 5 5.59 -8.64 13.19
CA ALA A 5 5.09 -7.81 12.09
C ALA A 5 3.67 -7.27 12.35
N LYS A 6 2.81 -8.07 12.99
CA LYS A 6 1.47 -7.67 13.40
C LYS A 6 1.51 -6.56 14.46
N THR A 7 2.22 -6.78 15.57
CA THR A 7 2.25 -5.82 16.69
C THR A 7 2.98 -4.53 16.33
N TYR A 8 3.95 -4.59 15.41
CA TYR A 8 4.52 -3.39 14.81
C TYR A 8 3.48 -2.63 13.98
N GLY A 9 2.80 -3.32 13.06
CA GLY A 9 1.81 -2.71 12.18
C GLY A 9 0.63 -2.10 12.93
N ASP A 10 0.15 -2.76 13.99
CA ASP A 10 -0.91 -2.26 14.85
C ASP A 10 -0.47 -0.95 15.55
N ARG A 11 0.78 -0.87 16.06
CA ARG A 11 1.31 0.37 16.67
C ARG A 11 1.61 1.47 15.65
N ALA A 12 2.12 1.10 14.48
CA ALA A 12 2.50 2.07 13.46
C ALA A 12 1.28 2.71 12.78
N ALA A 13 0.12 2.04 12.80
CA ALA A 13 -1.06 2.56 12.14
C ALA A 13 -1.60 3.87 12.73
N ASP A 14 -1.40 4.10 14.02
CA ASP A 14 -1.94 5.29 14.69
C ASP A 14 -1.10 6.55 14.39
N ASP A 15 0.24 6.42 14.45
CA ASP A 15 1.13 7.61 14.47
C ASP A 15 2.11 7.68 13.29
N LYS A 16 2.27 6.61 12.50
CA LYS A 16 3.33 6.57 11.47
C LYS A 16 2.88 7.25 10.19
N ILE A 17 3.40 8.45 9.98
CA ILE A 17 3.31 9.15 8.68
C ILE A 17 4.52 8.77 7.83
N PHE A 18 4.28 8.12 6.69
CA PHE A 18 5.30 7.84 5.69
C PHE A 18 5.47 9.05 4.78
N THR A 19 6.64 9.68 4.82
CA THR A 19 6.95 10.91 4.07
C THR A 19 7.64 10.65 2.74
N LEU A 20 8.21 9.45 2.52
CA LEU A 20 8.90 9.12 1.29
C LEU A 20 7.90 9.11 0.11
N PRO A 21 8.03 9.99 -0.88
CA PRO A 21 7.11 10.05 -2.01
C PRO A 21 7.19 8.76 -2.84
N PHE A 22 6.08 8.41 -3.50
CA PHE A 22 6.05 7.35 -4.50
C PHE A 22 6.23 7.97 -5.88
N GLU A 23 7.26 7.53 -6.61
CA GLU A 23 7.63 8.05 -7.92
C GLU A 23 6.76 7.45 -9.03
N ILE A 24 5.49 7.88 -9.08
CA ILE A 24 4.48 7.35 -10.00
C ILE A 24 4.94 7.42 -11.47
N ASP A 25 5.56 8.52 -11.90
CA ASP A 25 5.99 8.71 -13.29
C ASP A 25 6.99 7.63 -13.76
N ARG A 26 7.92 7.22 -12.89
CA ARG A 26 8.88 6.15 -13.21
C ARG A 26 8.22 4.77 -13.21
N PHE A 27 7.21 4.59 -12.36
CA PHE A 27 6.47 3.34 -12.28
C PHE A 27 5.63 3.13 -13.54
N GLU A 28 4.88 4.15 -13.97
CA GLU A 28 3.99 4.08 -15.14
C GLU A 28 4.73 3.94 -16.46
N PHE A 29 5.97 4.45 -16.54
CA PHE A 29 6.83 4.18 -17.69
C PHE A 29 7.11 2.68 -17.91
N ARG A 30 6.95 1.85 -16.87
CA ARG A 30 7.32 0.42 -16.88
C ARG A 30 6.13 -0.53 -16.76
N VAL A 31 4.95 -0.03 -16.36
CA VAL A 31 3.81 -0.87 -15.97
C VAL A 31 2.57 -0.42 -16.71
N SER A 32 1.89 -1.37 -17.35
CA SER A 32 0.61 -1.12 -18.02
C SER A 32 -0.49 -0.83 -16.99
N LYS A 33 -1.46 0.03 -17.36
CA LYS A 33 -2.64 0.34 -16.53
C LYS A 33 -3.48 -0.90 -16.19
N THR A 34 -3.41 -1.92 -17.05
CA THR A 34 -4.12 -3.20 -16.88
C THR A 34 -3.36 -4.23 -16.07
N THR A 35 -2.10 -3.98 -15.71
CA THR A 35 -1.27 -4.93 -14.95
C THR A 35 -1.83 -5.13 -13.55
N HIS A 36 -1.92 -6.38 -13.10
CA HIS A 36 -2.25 -6.72 -11.72
C HIS A 36 -1.08 -6.38 -10.79
N ILE A 37 -1.33 -5.53 -9.79
CA ILE A 37 -0.34 -5.06 -8.83
C ILE A 37 -0.71 -5.52 -7.43
N LEU A 38 0.27 -6.09 -6.73
CA LEU A 38 0.19 -6.47 -5.33
C LEU A 38 1.08 -5.54 -4.49
N ASP A 39 0.48 -4.77 -3.59
CA ASP A 39 1.18 -3.94 -2.60
C ASP A 39 1.29 -4.70 -1.27
N VAL A 40 2.49 -5.22 -0.97
CA VAL A 40 2.78 -5.98 0.24
C VAL A 40 3.22 -5.05 1.36
N GLY A 41 2.49 -5.08 2.47
CA GLY A 41 2.68 -4.12 3.55
C GLY A 41 2.02 -2.78 3.23
N CYS A 42 0.88 -2.80 2.52
CA CYS A 42 0.22 -1.60 2.00
C CYS A 42 -0.18 -0.57 3.08
N GLY A 43 -0.18 -0.98 4.36
CA GLY A 43 -0.56 -0.14 5.49
C GLY A 43 -1.96 0.43 5.29
N TYR A 44 -2.09 1.76 5.43
CA TYR A 44 -3.34 2.46 5.18
C TYR A 44 -3.66 2.72 3.69
N GLY A 45 -2.86 2.17 2.75
CA GLY A 45 -3.11 2.22 1.31
C GLY A 45 -2.58 3.46 0.60
N ARG A 46 -1.55 4.12 1.13
CA ARG A 46 -0.99 5.36 0.55
C ARG A 46 -0.57 5.21 -0.91
N VAL A 47 0.16 4.14 -1.24
CA VAL A 47 0.66 3.87 -2.60
C VAL A 47 -0.47 3.36 -3.49
N LEU A 48 -1.33 2.46 -2.98
CA LEU A 48 -2.53 2.02 -3.70
C LEU A 48 -3.42 3.19 -4.12
N GLY A 49 -3.65 4.18 -3.24
CA GLY A 49 -4.40 5.38 -3.58
C GLY A 49 -3.73 6.19 -4.70
N ARG A 50 -2.40 6.34 -4.67
CA ARG A 50 -1.63 6.99 -5.75
C ARG A 50 -1.77 6.25 -7.08
N LEU A 51 -1.65 4.92 -7.06
CA LEU A 51 -1.80 4.08 -8.25
C LEU A 51 -3.23 4.15 -8.81
N ALA A 52 -4.24 4.12 -7.94
CA ALA A 52 -5.64 4.25 -8.34
C ALA A 52 -5.93 5.63 -8.96
N SER A 53 -5.46 6.71 -8.33
CA SER A 53 -5.58 8.08 -8.87
C SER A 53 -4.90 8.25 -10.22
N ALA A 54 -3.85 7.48 -10.49
CA ALA A 54 -3.14 7.51 -11.75
C ALA A 54 -3.78 6.58 -12.81
N GLY A 55 -4.87 5.89 -12.47
CA GLY A 55 -5.67 5.10 -13.39
C GLY A 55 -5.21 3.66 -13.56
N LEU A 56 -4.51 3.09 -12.57
CA LEU A 56 -4.27 1.65 -12.51
C LEU A 56 -5.44 0.97 -11.79
N ASN A 57 -6.04 0.00 -12.46
CA ASN A 57 -7.39 -0.51 -12.13
C ASN A 57 -7.35 -1.88 -11.41
N SER A 58 -6.18 -2.51 -11.37
CA SER A 58 -6.02 -3.89 -10.93
C SER A 58 -5.12 -3.97 -9.69
N LEU A 59 -5.60 -3.44 -8.57
CA LEU A 59 -4.81 -3.21 -7.36
C LEU A 59 -5.23 -4.11 -6.19
N THR A 60 -4.27 -4.79 -5.56
CA THR A 60 -4.48 -5.57 -4.34
C THR A 60 -3.52 -5.13 -3.24
N GLY A 61 -4.05 -4.80 -2.07
CA GLY A 61 -3.27 -4.50 -0.87
C GLY A 61 -3.30 -5.64 0.14
N VAL A 62 -2.15 -6.00 0.69
CA VAL A 62 -2.07 -6.93 1.82
C VAL A 62 -1.29 -6.32 2.98
N ALA A 63 -1.83 -6.46 4.19
CA ALA A 63 -1.19 -6.06 5.43
C ALA A 63 -1.43 -7.12 6.51
N VAL A 64 -0.46 -7.28 7.42
CA VAL A 64 -0.51 -8.24 8.53
C VAL A 64 -1.23 -7.65 9.75
N SER A 65 -1.37 -6.32 9.82
CA SER A 65 -2.05 -5.62 10.92
C SER A 65 -3.56 -5.82 10.86
N SER A 66 -4.19 -5.76 12.04
CA SER A 66 -5.63 -5.96 12.19
C SER A 66 -6.46 -4.77 11.70
N ILE A 67 -5.83 -3.62 11.47
CA ILE A 67 -6.54 -2.34 11.46
C ILE A 67 -7.09 -1.92 10.09
N ARG A 68 -6.67 -2.55 8.97
CA ARG A 68 -7.31 -2.30 7.66
C ARG A 68 -6.94 -3.35 6.62
N ARG A 69 -7.95 -4.09 6.12
CA ARG A 69 -7.85 -4.83 4.86
C ARG A 69 -8.52 -3.99 3.77
N LEU A 70 -7.75 -3.38 2.87
CA LEU A 70 -8.31 -2.78 1.65
C LEU A 70 -8.38 -3.88 0.59
N ARG A 71 -9.59 -4.33 0.25
CA ARG A 71 -9.85 -5.23 -0.87
C ARG A 71 -10.52 -4.46 -1.99
N GLY A 72 -9.86 -4.42 -3.16
CA GLY A 72 -10.42 -4.03 -4.46
C GLY A 72 -10.92 -2.59 -4.55
N VAL A 73 -10.15 -1.75 -5.24
CA VAL A 73 -10.69 -0.60 -6.00
C VAL A 73 -10.62 -0.98 -7.47
#